data_AF-A0AB39I572-F1
#
_entry.id   AF-A0AB39I572-F1
#
_cell.length_a   1.000
_cell.length_b   1.000
_cell.length_c   1.000
_cell.angle_alpha   90.00
_cell.angle_beta   90.00
_cell.angle_gamma   90.00
#
_symmetry.space_group_name_H-M   'P 1'
#
loop_
_entity.id
_entity.type
_entity.pdbx_description
1 polymer ?
#
loop_
_entity_poly.entity_id
_entity_poly.type
_entity_poly.pdbx_seq_one_letter_code
_entity_poly.pdbx_strand_id
1 'polypeptide(L)'
;MVETREIEKLRQLGLTEQTSAGVEAVRVTAQCRLSAAGYTRDKWRSALLDWECGIEQQLASHGAELVPGSLSVSGQTVEVVVPIDQLSSVVAEMADADVRIDIVTPHQVVER
;
A
#
# COMPACT_ATOMS: atom_id res chain seq x y z
N MET A 1 -5.98 -4.77 -15.69
CA MET A 1 -6.71 -3.61 -16.22
C MET A 1 -7.73 -3.20 -15.19
N VAL A 2 -7.45 -2.15 -14.41
CA VAL A 2 -8.49 -1.46 -13.65
C VAL A 2 -9.44 -0.87 -14.70
N GLU A 3 -10.70 -1.26 -14.67
CA GLU A 3 -11.66 -0.80 -15.68
C GLU A 3 -11.78 0.73 -15.57
N THR A 4 -11.80 1.45 -16.70
CA THR A 4 -11.88 2.93 -16.76
C THR A 4 -12.95 3.51 -15.82
N ARG A 5 -14.03 2.76 -15.60
CA ARG A 5 -15.13 3.09 -14.68
C ARG A 5 -14.72 3.14 -13.21
N GLU A 6 -13.83 2.26 -12.76
CA GLU A 6 -13.35 2.24 -11.37
C GLU A 6 -12.41 3.42 -11.10
N ILE A 7 -11.53 3.74 -12.06
CA ILE A 7 -10.67 4.94 -12.00
C ILE A 7 -11.51 6.21 -11.91
N GLU A 8 -12.54 6.31 -12.75
CA GLU A 8 -13.43 7.47 -12.75
C GLU A 8 -14.22 7.60 -11.44
N LYS A 9 -14.57 6.46 -10.81
CA LYS A 9 -15.14 6.45 -9.46
C LYS A 9 -14.16 6.95 -8.41
N LEU A 10 -12.88 6.55 -8.47
CA LEU A 10 -11.85 7.07 -7.55
C LEU A 10 -11.70 8.59 -7.67
N ARG A 11 -11.67 9.11 -8.90
CA ARG A 11 -11.65 10.56 -9.18
C ARG A 11 -12.87 11.27 -8.61
N GLN A 12 -14.07 10.74 -8.85
CA GLN A 12 -15.33 11.31 -8.35
C GLN A 12 -15.41 11.34 -6.82
N LEU A 13 -14.77 10.38 -6.16
CA LEU A 13 -14.70 10.30 -4.70
C LEU A 13 -13.56 11.15 -4.10
N GLY A 14 -12.75 11.83 -4.93
CA GLY A 14 -11.60 12.59 -4.46
C GLY A 14 -10.50 11.72 -3.83
N LEU A 15 -10.41 10.46 -4.25
CA LEU A 15 -9.43 9.48 -3.75
C LEU A 15 -8.17 9.42 -4.61
N THR A 16 -8.05 10.34 -5.56
CA THR A 16 -6.84 10.47 -6.38
C THR A 16 -5.97 11.59 -5.84
N GLU A 17 -4.68 11.34 -5.84
CA GLU A 17 -3.64 12.32 -5.52
C GLU A 17 -2.56 12.28 -6.61
N GLN A 18 -1.46 13.00 -6.41
CA GLN A 18 -0.33 12.98 -7.34
C GLN A 18 0.92 12.46 -6.63
N THR A 19 1.69 11.64 -7.34
CA THR A 19 3.07 11.33 -6.93
C THR A 19 3.94 12.60 -6.96
N SER A 20 5.15 12.53 -6.40
CA SER A 20 6.13 13.62 -6.48
C SER A 20 6.50 14.00 -7.93
N ALA A 21 6.33 13.08 -8.87
CA ALA A 21 6.52 13.30 -10.31
C ALA A 21 5.29 13.90 -11.03
N GLY A 22 4.20 14.19 -10.31
CA GLY A 22 2.96 14.74 -10.88
C GLY A 22 2.07 13.72 -11.57
N VAL A 23 2.29 12.42 -11.37
CA VAL A 23 1.50 11.34 -11.95
C VAL A 23 0.26 11.10 -11.11
N GLU A 24 -0.91 10.95 -11.74
CA GLU A 24 -2.15 10.63 -11.04
C GLU A 24 -2.05 9.26 -10.35
N ALA A 25 -2.32 9.24 -9.05
CA ALA A 25 -2.10 8.12 -8.18
C ALA A 25 -3.26 7.93 -7.20
N VAL A 26 -3.28 6.78 -6.53
CA VAL A 26 -4.21 6.47 -5.45
C VAL A 26 -3.44 6.05 -4.21
N ARG A 27 -3.93 6.46 -3.04
CA ARG A 27 -3.42 6.00 -1.77
C ARG A 27 -3.94 4.61 -1.43
N VAL A 28 -3.04 3.72 -1.08
CA VAL A 28 -3.34 2.37 -0.65
C VAL A 28 -2.60 2.04 0.65
N THR A 29 -3.07 1.04 1.36
CA THR A 29 -2.30 0.37 2.41
C THR A 29 -1.67 -0.88 1.84
N ALA A 30 -0.42 -1.14 2.21
CA ALA A 30 0.24 -2.40 1.97
C ALA A 30 0.43 -3.13 3.30
N GLN A 31 -0.24 -4.28 3.44
CA GLN A 31 -0.26 -5.05 4.68
C GLN A 31 0.48 -6.38 4.53
N CYS A 32 1.48 -6.60 5.38
CA CYS A 32 2.17 -7.87 5.54
C CYS A 32 1.19 -8.96 6.01
N ARG A 33 1.10 -10.08 5.27
CA ARG A 33 0.30 -11.26 5.65
C ARG A 33 1.11 -12.40 6.27
N LEU A 34 2.41 -12.19 6.49
CA LEU A 34 3.24 -13.15 7.20
C LEU A 34 2.64 -13.49 8.57
N SER A 35 2.69 -14.77 8.92
CA SER A 35 2.23 -15.25 10.23
C SER A 35 3.38 -15.23 11.22
N ALA A 36 3.13 -14.70 12.42
CA ALA A 36 4.07 -14.77 13.54
C ALA A 36 4.14 -16.18 14.16
N ALA A 37 3.28 -17.12 13.74
CA ALA A 37 3.25 -18.47 14.28
C ALA A 37 4.59 -19.19 14.04
N GLY A 38 5.17 -19.74 15.11
CA GLY A 38 6.46 -20.44 15.07
C GLY A 38 7.69 -19.53 15.12
N TYR A 39 7.52 -18.21 15.12
CA TYR A 39 8.62 -17.26 15.32
C TYR A 39 8.85 -16.95 16.80
N THR A 40 10.11 -16.79 17.19
CA THR A 40 10.45 -16.06 18.42
C THR A 40 10.23 -14.57 18.17
N ARG A 41 10.07 -13.77 19.24
CA ARG A 41 9.88 -12.32 19.12
C ARG A 41 10.96 -11.64 18.28
N ASP A 42 12.22 -12.00 18.47
CA ASP A 42 13.33 -11.37 17.75
C ASP A 42 13.35 -11.77 16.28
N LYS A 43 13.09 -13.04 15.97
CA LYS A 43 12.98 -13.48 14.57
C LYS A 43 11.78 -12.84 13.86
N TRP A 44 10.67 -12.67 14.57
CA TRP A 44 9.50 -11.98 14.03
C TRP A 44 9.80 -10.50 13.74
N ARG A 45 10.50 -9.82 14.66
CA ARG A 45 10.94 -8.44 14.43
C ARG A 45 11.86 -8.34 13.20
N SER A 46 12.83 -9.25 13.06
CA SER A 46 13.71 -9.28 11.88
C SER A 46 12.92 -9.50 10.60
N ALA A 47 11.98 -10.45 10.59
CA ALA A 47 11.13 -10.71 9.41
C ALA A 47 10.31 -9.50 8.98
N LEU A 48 9.79 -8.70 9.93
CA LEU A 48 9.07 -7.46 9.61
C LEU A 48 9.97 -6.37 9.04
N LEU A 49 11.21 -6.23 9.57
CA LEU A 49 12.17 -5.26 9.03
C LEU A 49 12.65 -5.65 7.62
N ASP A 50 12.88 -6.95 7.39
CA ASP A 50 13.24 -7.46 6.07
C ASP A 50 12.09 -7.25 5.07
N TRP A 51 10.85 -7.48 5.50
CA TRP A 51 9.66 -7.18 4.70
C TRP A 51 9.54 -5.69 4.37
N GLU A 52 9.73 -4.79 5.34
CA GLU A 52 9.66 -3.34 5.15
C GLU A 52 10.71 -2.85 4.13
N CYS A 53 11.94 -3.36 4.24
CA CYS A 53 13.02 -3.04 3.28
C CYS A 53 12.72 -3.59 1.87
N GLY A 54 12.17 -4.80 1.78
CA GLY A 54 11.84 -5.43 0.51
C GLY A 54 10.68 -4.75 -0.21
N ILE A 55 9.62 -4.38 0.53
CA ILE A 55 8.42 -3.82 -0.07
C ILE A 55 8.67 -2.42 -0.65
N GLU A 56 9.52 -1.60 -0.02
CA GLU A 56 9.92 -0.30 -0.55
C GLU A 56 10.51 -0.42 -1.96
N GLN A 57 11.44 -1.36 -2.14
CA GLN A 57 12.12 -1.58 -3.42
C GLN A 57 11.16 -2.10 -4.49
N GLN A 58 10.28 -3.04 -4.13
CA GLN A 58 9.28 -3.57 -5.05
C GLN A 58 8.30 -2.49 -5.51
N LEU A 59 7.75 -1.71 -4.58
CA LEU A 59 6.82 -0.63 -4.89
C LEU A 59 7.47 0.47 -5.74
N ALA A 60 8.70 0.87 -5.43
CA ALA A 60 9.44 1.88 -6.18
C ALA A 60 9.65 1.47 -7.66
N SER A 61 9.75 0.17 -7.96
CA SER A 61 9.88 -0.32 -9.34
C SER A 61 8.65 -0.04 -10.22
N HIS A 62 7.49 0.23 -9.60
CA HIS A 62 6.23 0.64 -10.24
C HIS A 62 5.96 2.14 -10.16
N GLY A 63 6.95 2.94 -9.75
CA GLY A 63 6.76 4.38 -9.52
C GLY A 63 5.85 4.70 -8.34
N ALA A 64 5.61 3.74 -7.45
CA ALA A 64 4.90 3.96 -6.20
C ALA A 64 5.82 4.56 -5.13
N GLU A 65 5.24 5.36 -4.25
CA GLU A 65 5.96 6.12 -3.22
C GLU A 65 5.44 5.73 -1.84
N LEU A 66 6.34 5.30 -0.95
CA LEU A 66 5.99 5.12 0.46
C LEU A 66 5.67 6.45 1.11
N VAL A 67 4.61 6.47 1.91
CA VAL A 67 4.22 7.66 2.69
C VAL A 67 5.12 7.72 3.93
N PRO A 68 5.92 8.79 4.12
CA PRO A 68 6.83 8.88 5.25
C PRO A 68 6.08 8.79 6.60
N GLY A 69 6.59 7.94 7.50
CA GLY A 69 6.01 7.79 8.84
C GLY A 69 4.65 7.10 8.90
N SER A 70 4.20 6.46 7.81
CA SER A 70 2.92 5.74 7.74
C SER A 70 2.95 4.32 8.34
N LEU A 71 4.11 3.88 8.83
CA LEU A 71 4.24 2.56 9.45
C LEU A 71 3.32 2.44 10.66
N SER A 72 2.47 1.43 10.64
CA SER A 72 1.53 1.16 11.72
C SER A 72 2.24 0.74 13.00
N VAL A 73 1.56 0.88 14.14
CA VAL A 73 2.09 0.47 15.46
C VAL A 73 2.49 -1.01 15.50
N SER A 74 1.82 -1.87 14.73
CA SER A 74 2.18 -3.28 14.63
C SER A 74 3.38 -3.55 13.73
N GLY A 75 3.82 -2.55 12.94
CA GLY A 75 4.91 -2.69 11.97
C GLY A 75 4.54 -3.51 10.73
N GLN A 76 3.25 -3.78 10.52
CA GLN A 76 2.77 -4.69 9.46
C GLN A 76 2.01 -3.98 8.35
N THR A 77 1.91 -2.66 8.40
CA THR A 77 1.12 -1.89 7.44
C THR A 77 1.79 -0.57 7.19
N VAL A 78 1.91 -0.19 5.92
CA VAL A 78 2.39 1.11 5.47
C VAL A 78 1.39 1.69 4.49
N GLU A 79 1.36 3.01 4.36
CA GLU A 79 0.63 3.67 3.27
C GLU A 79 1.56 3.92 2.10
N VAL A 80 1.00 3.81 0.90
CA VAL A 80 1.70 3.93 -0.37
C VAL A 80 0.84 4.74 -1.33
N VAL A 81 1.47 5.63 -2.09
CA VAL A 81 0.86 6.32 -3.22
C VAL A 81 1.26 5.59 -4.50
N VAL A 82 0.30 5.01 -5.21
CA VAL A 82 0.54 4.15 -6.37
C VAL A 82 -0.03 4.79 -7.64
N PRO A 83 0.74 4.96 -8.72
CA PRO A 83 0.22 5.40 -10.02
C PRO A 83 -0.97 4.55 -10.46
N ILE A 84 -2.06 5.19 -10.89
CA ILE A 84 -3.31 4.49 -11.19
C ILE A 84 -3.14 3.45 -12.30
N ASP A 85 -2.31 3.76 -13.30
CA ASP A 85 -2.00 2.87 -14.42
C ASP A 85 -1.20 1.63 -13.97
N GLN A 86 -0.45 1.73 -12.88
CA GLN A 86 0.32 0.62 -12.29
C GLN A 86 -0.42 -0.13 -11.20
N LEU A 87 -1.57 0.38 -10.70
CA LEU A 87 -2.28 -0.20 -9.57
C LEU A 87 -2.58 -1.70 -9.74
N SER A 88 -3.07 -2.14 -10.91
CA SER A 88 -3.35 -3.56 -11.11
C SER A 88 -2.09 -4.44 -11.13
N SER A 89 -0.96 -3.89 -11.60
CA SER A 89 0.32 -4.60 -11.62
C SER A 89 0.86 -4.74 -10.19
N VAL A 90 0.83 -3.66 -9.42
CA VAL A 90 1.22 -3.64 -8.01
C VAL A 90 0.36 -4.62 -7.21
N VAL A 91 -0.97 -4.60 -7.36
CA VAL A 91 -1.85 -5.53 -6.63
C VAL A 91 -1.51 -6.99 -6.95
N ALA A 92 -1.22 -7.32 -8.21
CA ALA A 92 -0.86 -8.67 -8.61
C ALA A 92 0.50 -9.10 -8.01
N GLU A 93 1.53 -8.26 -8.14
CA GLU A 93 2.86 -8.59 -7.62
C GLU A 93 2.87 -8.69 -6.08
N MET A 94 2.15 -7.79 -5.40
CA MET A 94 2.05 -7.79 -3.95
C MET A 94 1.31 -9.03 -3.42
N ALA A 95 0.30 -9.51 -4.15
CA ALA A 95 -0.38 -10.75 -3.78
C ALA A 95 0.57 -11.96 -3.81
N ASP A 96 1.48 -12.03 -4.80
CA ASP A 96 2.51 -13.08 -4.89
C ASP A 96 3.56 -12.97 -3.77
N ALA A 97 3.70 -11.78 -3.16
CA ALA A 97 4.62 -11.49 -2.06
C ALA A 97 3.98 -11.57 -0.65
N ASP A 98 2.80 -12.20 -0.51
CA ASP A 98 2.03 -12.24 0.75
C ASP A 98 1.72 -10.84 1.32
N VAL A 99 1.41 -9.88 0.44
CA VAL A 99 1.01 -8.52 0.79
C VAL A 99 -0.41 -8.26 0.31
N ARG A 100 -1.29 -7.81 1.22
CA ARG A 100 -2.61 -7.29 0.83
C ARG A 100 -2.54 -5.80 0.56
N ILE A 101 -3.09 -5.39 -0.59
CA ILE A 101 -3.31 -4.00 -0.95
C ILE A 101 -4.79 -3.63 -0.76
N ASP A 102 -5.06 -2.58 0.01
CA ASP A 102 -6.42 -2.00 0.15
C ASP A 102 -6.39 -0.49 -0.13
N ILE A 103 -7.35 0.03 -0.87
CA ILE A 103 -7.48 1.49 -1.12
C ILE A 103 -7.86 2.19 0.18
N VAL A 104 -7.14 3.28 0.51
CA VAL A 104 -7.46 4.12 1.66
C VAL A 104 -8.71 4.93 1.33
N THR A 105 -9.77 4.73 2.10
CA THR A 105 -10.98 5.55 2.02
C THR A 105 -11.09 6.40 3.30
N PRO A 106 -11.25 7.73 3.20
CA PRO A 106 -11.47 8.57 4.36
C PRO A 106 -12.83 8.21 4.96
N HIS A 107 -12.81 7.64 6.17
CA HIS A 107 -14.02 7.56 6.98
C HIS A 107 -14.35 8.96 7.48
N GLN A 108 -15.48 9.54 7.04
CA GLN A 108 -16.07 10.68 7.74
C GLN A 108 -16.47 10.23 9.14
N VAL A 109 -15.68 10.60 10.14
CA VAL A 109 -16.10 10.52 11.53
C VAL A 109 -17.12 11.64 11.71
N VAL A 110 -18.40 11.29 11.73
CA VAL A 110 -19.44 12.21 12.19
C VAL A 110 -19.22 12.35 13.70
N GLU A 111 -18.53 13.41 14.11
CA GLU A 111 -18.52 13.82 15.52
C GLU A 111 -19.97 14.01 15.96
N ARG A 112 -20.39 13.27 17.00
CA ARG A 112 -21.69 13.43 17.66
C ARG A 112 -21.54 14.28 18.90
#